data_AF-A0A6V7BJ20-F1
#
_entry.id   AF-A0A6V7BJ20-F1
#
_cell.length_a   1.000
_cell.length_b   1.000
_cell.length_c   1.000
_cell.angle_alpha   90.00
_cell.angle_beta   90.00
_cell.angle_gamma   90.00
#
_symmetry.space_group_name_H-M   'P 1'
#
loop_
_entity.id
_entity.type
_entity.pdbx_description
1 polymer ?
#
loop_
_entity_poly.entity_id
_entity_poly.type
_entity_poly.pdbx_seq_one_letter_code
_entity_poly.pdbx_strand_id
1 'polypeptide(L)'
;MSIVTAQRANELISQAPWSENEVLRVFWLQVDGSREEMAAALRTTKGKEEIFAVIVRDDSFKIANRVLTDMSLLLESCRAQLEDFKKNRPEKITVVVLMKESFSKAQIGSPITLPTWFPIRPGLHTHFYLTDLVGLASGTLLSGPEAQIDHVAELIFNLEQALVNSLQALQADRAMQAHAFICILLDKESVDMSRVTADYQAHLSTIIMPRGYRPNASKNTKSIVTDMLRIFLSKNIDNLAKAAKNLGLHMPIGERLLKPSYLAVTLRPRGDYTTSERNWFSILVGIYQSYQIMNAAAHSGDYGMYPPALVHYNSCDLQLFLEDAHALFAYG
;
A
#
# COMPACT_ATOMS: atom_id res chain seq x y z
N MET A 1 17.08 14.28 -10.20
CA MET A 1 17.26 13.28 -11.28
C MET A 1 15.86 13.03 -11.78
N SER A 2 15.51 13.38 -13.03
CA SER A 2 14.16 13.14 -13.55
C SER A 2 13.85 11.66 -13.40
N ILE A 3 12.92 11.32 -12.50
CA ILE A 3 12.66 9.93 -12.10
C ILE A 3 12.11 9.10 -13.29
N VAL A 4 11.62 9.76 -14.34
CA VAL A 4 10.88 9.11 -15.44
C VAL A 4 11.40 9.55 -16.81
N THR A 5 11.71 8.57 -17.68
CA THR A 5 12.03 8.78 -19.10
C THR A 5 10.75 8.89 -19.95
N ALA A 6 10.83 9.45 -21.16
CA ALA A 6 9.66 9.55 -22.05
C ALA A 6 9.04 8.17 -22.38
N GLN A 7 9.89 7.15 -22.54
CA GLN A 7 9.44 5.76 -22.73
C GLN A 7 8.62 5.29 -21.54
N ARG A 8 9.13 5.49 -20.32
CA ARG A 8 8.45 5.07 -19.10
C ARG A 8 7.13 5.84 -18.89
N ALA A 9 7.11 7.13 -19.16
CA ALA A 9 5.89 7.94 -19.11
C ALA A 9 4.83 7.41 -20.11
N ASN A 10 5.24 7.08 -21.34
CA ASN A 10 4.35 6.48 -22.34
C ASN A 10 3.79 5.11 -21.91
N GLU A 11 4.58 4.29 -21.21
CA GLU A 11 4.12 3.01 -20.64
C GLU A 11 3.06 3.26 -19.55
N LEU A 12 3.33 4.18 -18.62
CA LEU A 12 2.41 4.52 -17.53
C LEU A 12 1.07 5.06 -18.06
N ILE A 13 1.12 5.95 -19.07
CA ILE A 13 -0.09 6.47 -19.74
C ILE A 13 -0.90 5.32 -20.35
N SER A 14 -0.24 4.37 -21.01
CA SER A 14 -0.94 3.22 -21.62
C SER A 14 -1.52 2.24 -20.61
N GLN A 15 -0.94 2.14 -19.42
CA GLN A 15 -1.44 1.28 -18.34
C GLN A 15 -2.55 1.94 -17.53
N ALA A 16 -2.62 3.27 -17.51
CA ALA A 16 -3.69 3.99 -16.85
C ALA A 16 -5.04 3.69 -17.53
N PRO A 17 -6.03 3.15 -16.82
CA PRO A 17 -7.34 2.85 -17.40
C PRO A 17 -8.08 4.15 -17.74
N TRP A 18 -9.00 4.05 -18.69
CA TRP A 18 -9.99 5.09 -18.99
C TRP A 18 -11.29 4.76 -18.27
N SER A 19 -11.94 5.74 -17.68
CA SER A 19 -13.28 5.54 -17.13
C SER A 19 -14.32 5.48 -18.25
N GLU A 20 -15.48 4.88 -17.97
CA GLU A 20 -16.57 4.83 -18.95
C GLU A 20 -16.97 6.24 -19.40
N ASN A 21 -17.12 6.43 -20.71
CA ASN A 21 -17.50 7.69 -21.36
C ASN A 21 -16.49 8.85 -21.27
N GLU A 22 -15.30 8.67 -20.67
CA GLU A 22 -14.25 9.69 -20.70
C GLU A 22 -13.59 9.80 -22.07
N VAL A 23 -13.40 11.05 -22.51
CA VAL A 23 -12.73 11.40 -23.77
C VAL A 23 -11.46 12.24 -23.57
N LEU A 24 -11.26 12.74 -22.36
CA LEU A 24 -10.16 13.61 -21.98
C LEU A 24 -9.61 13.19 -20.62
N ARG A 25 -8.29 13.00 -20.53
CA ARG A 25 -7.58 12.88 -19.25
C ARG A 25 -6.35 13.75 -19.24
N VAL A 26 -5.98 14.21 -18.06
CA VAL A 26 -4.85 15.12 -17.87
C VAL A 26 -3.89 14.53 -16.86
N PHE A 27 -2.64 14.34 -17.27
CA PHE A 27 -1.57 13.89 -16.40
C PHE A 27 -0.63 15.02 -16.07
N TRP A 28 -0.20 15.10 -14.82
CA TRP A 28 0.93 15.90 -14.40
C TRP A 28 2.20 15.07 -14.49
N LEU A 29 3.28 15.64 -15.02
CA LEU A 29 4.60 15.03 -15.02
C LEU A 29 5.65 16.08 -14.65
N GLN A 30 6.32 15.88 -13.52
CA GLN A 30 7.49 16.68 -13.15
C GLN A 30 8.70 16.26 -14.00
N VAL A 31 9.40 17.24 -14.56
CA VAL A 31 10.56 17.03 -15.43
C VAL A 31 11.75 17.85 -14.91
N ASP A 32 12.82 17.17 -14.49
CA ASP A 32 14.07 17.82 -14.06
C ASP A 32 14.99 18.24 -15.23
N GLY A 33 14.68 17.80 -16.46
CA GLY A 33 15.46 18.04 -17.69
C GLY A 33 14.81 19.00 -18.68
N SER A 34 15.15 18.87 -19.97
CA SER A 34 14.52 19.64 -21.05
C SER A 34 13.05 19.24 -21.20
N ARG A 35 12.14 20.18 -20.89
CA ARG A 35 10.69 19.97 -21.05
C ARG A 35 10.31 19.90 -22.53
N GLU A 36 11.07 20.58 -23.37
CA GLU A 36 10.92 20.62 -24.82
C GLU A 36 11.21 19.25 -25.45
N GLU A 37 12.30 18.60 -25.05
CA GLU A 37 12.64 17.25 -25.50
C GLU A 37 11.63 16.22 -25.02
N MET A 38 11.23 16.30 -23.74
CA MET A 38 10.19 15.44 -23.18
C MET A 38 8.86 15.64 -23.92
N ALA A 39 8.47 16.89 -24.20
CA ALA A 39 7.23 17.18 -24.90
C ALA A 39 7.23 16.61 -26.33
N ALA A 40 8.35 16.74 -27.04
CA ALA A 40 8.50 16.17 -28.37
C ALA A 40 8.43 14.64 -28.34
N ALA A 41 9.05 13.99 -27.36
CA ALA A 41 9.09 12.54 -27.24
C ALA A 41 7.75 11.91 -26.78
N LEU A 42 6.92 12.65 -26.05
CA LEU A 42 5.60 12.20 -25.61
C LEU A 42 4.49 12.37 -26.66
N ARG A 43 4.72 13.19 -27.69
CA ARG A 43 3.76 13.37 -28.77
C ARG A 43 3.67 12.10 -29.60
N THR A 44 2.56 11.39 -29.48
CA THR A 44 2.34 10.14 -30.20
C THR A 44 0.85 9.83 -30.30
N THR A 45 0.49 9.10 -31.35
CA THR A 45 -0.85 8.54 -31.53
C THR A 45 -0.81 7.05 -31.22
N LYS A 46 -1.61 6.59 -30.27
CA LYS A 46 -1.75 5.17 -29.92
C LYS A 46 -3.15 4.68 -30.22
N GLY A 47 -3.32 3.97 -31.33
CA GLY A 47 -4.64 3.55 -31.79
C GLY A 47 -5.51 4.77 -32.12
N LYS A 48 -6.59 4.99 -31.36
CA LYS A 48 -7.47 6.17 -31.46
C LYS A 48 -7.29 7.17 -30.31
N GLU A 49 -6.22 7.03 -29.54
CA GLU A 49 -5.82 7.97 -28.49
C GLU A 49 -4.69 8.88 -29.00
N GLU A 50 -4.90 10.19 -28.90
CA GLU A 50 -3.86 11.19 -29.16
C GLU A 50 -3.24 11.64 -27.85
N ILE A 51 -1.92 11.48 -27.72
CA ILE A 51 -1.16 11.91 -26.55
C ILE A 51 -0.35 13.14 -26.94
N PHE A 52 -0.51 14.22 -26.20
CA PHE A 52 0.33 15.40 -26.36
C PHE A 52 0.73 15.99 -25.02
N ALA A 53 1.93 16.56 -25.02
CA ALA A 53 2.49 17.20 -23.86
C ALA A 53 2.44 18.72 -24.00
N VAL A 54 2.11 19.40 -22.90
CA VAL A 54 2.03 20.86 -22.79
C VAL A 54 2.99 21.33 -21.73
N ILE A 55 3.80 22.33 -22.08
CA ILE A 55 4.74 22.94 -21.15
C ILE A 55 4.05 24.14 -20.50
N VAL A 56 3.75 24.04 -19.22
CA VAL A 56 3.21 25.17 -18.46
C VAL A 56 4.37 25.93 -17.84
N ARG A 57 4.43 27.24 -18.11
CA ARG A 57 5.55 28.13 -17.69
C ARG A 57 5.13 29.18 -16.67
N ASP A 58 3.83 29.31 -16.40
CA ASP A 58 3.25 30.26 -15.47
C ASP A 58 2.76 29.57 -14.19
N ASP A 59 2.16 30.35 -13.28
CA ASP A 59 1.62 29.87 -11.99
C ASP A 59 0.27 29.12 -12.13
N SER A 60 -0.08 28.63 -13.32
CA SER A 60 -1.30 27.86 -13.55
C SER A 60 -1.32 26.59 -12.70
N PHE A 61 -2.52 26.18 -12.26
CA PHE A 61 -2.78 24.99 -11.45
C PHE A 61 -2.23 25.02 -10.01
N LYS A 62 -1.74 26.16 -9.51
CA LYS A 62 -1.32 26.34 -8.09
C LYS A 62 -2.51 26.59 -7.14
N ILE A 63 -3.60 27.16 -7.65
CA ILE A 63 -4.80 27.56 -6.87
C ILE A 63 -5.94 26.58 -7.16
N ALA A 64 -6.41 25.85 -6.13
CA ALA A 64 -7.43 24.80 -6.28
C ALA A 64 -8.73 25.32 -6.92
N ASN A 65 -9.17 26.51 -6.52
CA ASN A 65 -10.40 27.12 -7.06
C ASN A 65 -10.25 27.67 -8.50
N ARG A 66 -9.07 27.54 -9.11
CA ARG A 66 -8.78 28.01 -10.48
C ARG A 66 -8.49 26.89 -11.48
N VAL A 67 -8.45 25.63 -11.03
CA VAL A 67 -8.09 24.48 -11.89
C VAL A 67 -8.93 24.41 -13.17
N LEU A 68 -10.23 24.71 -13.09
CA LEU A 68 -11.11 24.79 -14.26
C LEU A 68 -10.70 25.89 -15.24
N THR A 69 -10.48 27.10 -14.72
CA THR A 69 -10.06 28.26 -15.53
C THR A 69 -8.71 28.00 -16.18
N ASP A 70 -7.76 27.48 -15.41
CA ASP A 70 -6.41 27.16 -15.89
C ASP A 70 -6.46 26.04 -16.95
N MET A 71 -7.37 25.06 -16.81
CA MET A 71 -7.61 24.04 -17.84
C MET A 71 -8.21 24.62 -19.12
N SER A 72 -9.20 25.52 -19.03
CA SER A 72 -9.76 26.18 -20.22
C SER A 72 -8.70 27.01 -20.95
N LEU A 73 -7.85 27.73 -20.21
CA LEU A 73 -6.73 28.48 -20.77
C LEU A 73 -5.69 27.55 -21.43
N LEU A 74 -5.39 26.42 -20.78
CA LEU A 74 -4.50 25.39 -21.33
C LEU A 74 -5.02 24.87 -22.67
N LEU A 75 -6.29 24.48 -22.73
CA LEU A 75 -6.93 23.99 -23.95
C LEU A 75 -6.86 25.04 -25.07
N GLU A 76 -7.19 26.30 -24.77
CA GLU A 76 -7.13 27.37 -25.78
C GLU A 76 -5.69 27.61 -26.27
N SER A 77 -4.70 27.55 -25.37
CA SER A 77 -3.28 27.68 -25.75
C SER A 77 -2.80 26.56 -26.70
N CYS A 78 -3.46 25.40 -26.64
CA CYS A 78 -3.15 24.23 -27.47
C CYS A 78 -4.11 24.05 -28.65
N ARG A 79 -5.01 25.00 -28.89
CA ARG A 79 -6.10 24.87 -29.87
C ARG A 79 -5.63 24.43 -31.25
N ALA A 80 -4.61 25.09 -31.81
CA ALA A 80 -4.12 24.76 -33.15
C ALA A 80 -3.64 23.30 -33.27
N GLN A 81 -3.02 22.77 -32.21
CA GLN A 81 -2.54 21.38 -32.17
C GLN A 81 -3.73 20.40 -32.04
N LEU A 82 -4.68 20.72 -31.16
CA LEU A 82 -5.89 19.92 -30.95
C LEU A 82 -6.82 19.90 -32.18
N GLU A 83 -6.91 21.01 -32.91
CA GLU A 83 -7.66 21.09 -34.16
C GLU A 83 -7.00 20.27 -35.27
N ASP A 84 -5.65 20.19 -35.31
CA ASP A 84 -4.94 19.33 -36.27
C ASP A 84 -5.27 17.85 -36.04
N PHE A 85 -5.44 17.43 -34.78
CA PHE A 85 -5.86 16.06 -34.44
C PHE A 85 -7.24 15.68 -34.97
N LYS A 86 -8.12 16.62 -35.33
CA LYS A 86 -9.40 16.29 -35.98
C LYS A 86 -9.21 15.43 -37.23
N LYS A 87 -8.09 15.59 -37.94
CA LYS A 87 -7.75 14.80 -39.14
C LYS A 87 -7.65 13.30 -38.82
N ASN A 88 -7.16 12.96 -37.63
CA ASN A 88 -6.92 11.60 -37.19
C ASN A 88 -8.15 10.93 -36.55
N ARG A 89 -9.24 11.70 -36.36
CA ARG A 89 -10.50 11.23 -35.75
C ARG A 89 -10.28 10.48 -34.42
N PRO A 90 -9.60 11.10 -33.43
CA PRO A 90 -9.39 10.45 -32.15
C PRO A 90 -10.71 10.21 -31.42
N GLU A 91 -10.73 9.14 -30.63
CA GLU A 91 -11.83 8.88 -29.68
C GLU A 91 -11.46 9.36 -28.28
N LYS A 92 -10.16 9.51 -28.00
CA LYS A 92 -9.60 9.85 -26.68
C LYS A 92 -8.41 10.79 -26.82
N ILE A 93 -8.26 11.71 -25.87
CA ILE A 93 -7.13 12.65 -25.81
C ILE A 93 -6.51 12.64 -24.42
N THR A 94 -5.19 12.44 -24.39
CA THR A 94 -4.38 12.55 -23.19
C THR A 94 -3.51 13.79 -23.26
N VAL A 95 -3.68 14.66 -22.26
CA VAL A 95 -2.85 15.85 -22.06
C VAL A 95 -1.82 15.54 -20.98
N VAL A 96 -0.53 15.73 -21.27
CA VAL A 96 0.54 15.60 -20.26
C VAL A 96 1.11 16.98 -19.96
N VAL A 97 0.79 17.51 -18.78
CA VAL A 97 1.26 18.80 -18.29
C VAL A 97 2.68 18.64 -17.71
N LEU A 98 3.66 19.30 -18.34
CA LEU A 98 5.07 19.24 -17.98
C LEU A 98 5.49 20.47 -17.17
N MET A 99 5.90 20.25 -15.91
CA MET A 99 6.37 21.32 -15.01
C MET A 99 7.70 20.97 -14.34
N LYS A 100 8.38 21.99 -13.82
CA LYS A 100 9.57 21.81 -12.97
C LYS A 100 9.21 21.58 -11.50
N GLU A 101 8.09 22.13 -11.05
CA GLU A 101 7.63 22.04 -9.67
C GLU A 101 6.80 20.77 -9.45
N SER A 102 6.85 20.25 -8.22
CA SER A 102 6.06 19.09 -7.79
C SER A 102 4.59 19.47 -7.64
N PHE A 103 3.70 18.57 -8.08
CA PHE A 103 2.25 18.76 -7.92
C PHE A 103 1.88 18.53 -6.46
N SER A 104 1.28 19.53 -5.81
CA SER A 104 1.07 19.52 -4.35
C SER A 104 -0.36 19.24 -3.92
N LYS A 105 -1.32 19.05 -4.85
CA LYS A 105 -2.74 18.99 -4.51
C LYS A 105 -3.50 17.86 -5.20
N ALA A 106 -4.39 17.26 -4.43
CA ALA A 106 -5.19 16.09 -4.78
C ALA A 106 -6.24 16.36 -5.86
N GLN A 107 -6.59 15.25 -6.52
CA GLN A 107 -7.51 15.08 -7.63
C GLN A 107 -8.95 15.43 -7.23
N ILE A 108 -9.57 16.36 -7.94
CA ILE A 108 -11.03 16.54 -7.92
C ILE A 108 -11.50 16.54 -9.37
N GLY A 109 -12.28 15.52 -9.73
CA GLY A 109 -12.96 15.44 -11.01
C GLY A 109 -13.83 16.68 -11.17
N SER A 110 -13.45 17.56 -12.09
CA SER A 110 -14.12 18.84 -12.24
C SER A 110 -14.95 18.81 -13.53
N PRO A 111 -16.25 19.16 -13.47
CA PRO A 111 -17.08 19.22 -14.66
C PRO A 111 -16.58 20.36 -15.55
N ILE A 112 -16.36 20.07 -16.82
CA ILE A 112 -15.94 21.05 -17.83
C ILE A 112 -16.82 20.92 -19.07
N THR A 113 -17.12 22.05 -19.68
CA THR A 113 -17.72 22.10 -21.02
C THR A 113 -16.59 22.17 -22.03
N LEU A 114 -16.50 21.18 -22.91
CA LEU A 114 -15.48 21.21 -23.96
C LEU A 114 -15.76 22.36 -24.93
N PRO A 115 -14.73 23.08 -25.41
CA PRO A 115 -14.92 24.11 -26.41
C PRO A 115 -15.66 23.59 -27.65
N THR A 116 -16.44 24.44 -28.31
CA THR A 116 -17.17 24.07 -29.55
C THR A 116 -16.24 23.68 -30.69
N TRP A 117 -14.97 24.10 -30.62
CA TRP A 117 -13.94 23.72 -31.56
C TRP A 117 -13.22 22.41 -31.20
N PHE A 118 -13.43 21.84 -30.01
CA PHE A 118 -12.68 20.68 -29.52
C PHE A 118 -12.89 19.44 -30.43
N PRO A 119 -11.85 18.62 -30.68
CA PRO A 119 -11.91 17.52 -31.66
C PRO A 119 -12.88 16.38 -31.32
N ILE A 120 -13.19 16.17 -30.03
CA ILE A 120 -14.04 15.06 -29.58
C ILE A 120 -15.21 15.63 -28.77
N ARG A 121 -16.45 15.32 -29.17
CA ARG A 121 -17.66 15.79 -28.46
C ARG A 121 -17.68 17.31 -28.20
N PRO A 122 -17.52 18.14 -29.26
CA PRO A 122 -17.46 19.60 -29.11
C PRO A 122 -18.71 20.15 -28.43
N GLY A 123 -18.53 21.08 -27.48
CA GLY A 123 -19.63 21.75 -26.77
C GLY A 123 -20.34 20.90 -25.72
N LEU A 124 -19.95 19.63 -25.53
CA LEU A 124 -20.57 18.74 -24.54
C LEU A 124 -19.86 18.81 -23.19
N HIS A 125 -20.62 18.53 -22.13
CA HIS A 125 -20.09 18.38 -20.78
C HIS A 125 -19.31 17.07 -20.64
N THR A 126 -18.15 17.15 -20.00
CA THR A 126 -17.35 16.01 -19.56
C THR A 126 -16.79 16.28 -18.18
N HIS A 127 -16.23 15.26 -17.55
CA HIS A 127 -15.33 15.43 -16.42
C HIS A 127 -13.89 15.33 -16.92
N PHE A 128 -12.98 16.01 -16.24
CA PHE A 128 -11.57 15.70 -16.34
C PHE A 128 -10.97 15.52 -14.95
N TYR A 129 -9.94 14.69 -14.90
CA TYR A 129 -9.11 14.47 -13.73
C TYR A 129 -7.69 14.92 -14.08
N LEU A 130 -7.10 15.74 -13.21
CA LEU A 130 -5.68 16.06 -13.25
C LEU A 130 -4.95 15.14 -12.29
N THR A 131 -4.24 14.16 -12.83
CA THR A 131 -3.62 13.06 -12.09
C THR A 131 -2.10 13.16 -12.19
N ASP A 132 -1.36 13.02 -11.09
CA ASP A 132 0.09 12.81 -11.21
C ASP A 132 0.39 11.45 -11.82
N LEU A 133 1.08 11.47 -12.96
CA LEU A 133 1.46 10.28 -13.71
C LEU A 133 2.31 9.32 -12.89
N VAL A 134 3.12 9.84 -11.96
CA VAL A 134 4.03 9.05 -11.12
C VAL A 134 3.41 8.76 -9.75
N GLY A 135 2.30 9.43 -9.41
CA GLY A 135 1.61 9.28 -8.12
C GLY A 135 2.38 9.84 -6.91
N LEU A 136 3.35 10.74 -7.13
CA LEU A 136 4.13 11.41 -6.08
C LEU A 136 3.41 12.62 -5.48
N ALA A 137 2.40 13.14 -6.17
CA ALA A 137 1.69 14.35 -5.79
C ALA A 137 0.80 14.14 -4.58
N SER A 138 0.90 15.08 -3.64
CA SER A 138 0.25 15.00 -2.32
C SER A 138 0.80 13.84 -1.49
N GLY A 139 2.13 13.77 -1.32
CA GLY A 139 2.72 12.81 -0.41
C GLY A 139 2.04 12.86 0.97
N THR A 140 1.69 11.70 1.51
CA THR A 140 1.14 11.54 2.86
C THR A 140 2.25 11.04 3.79
N LEU A 141 2.16 11.41 5.07
CA LEU A 141 2.99 10.80 6.10
C LEU A 141 2.54 9.35 6.32
N LEU A 142 3.42 8.50 6.85
CA LEU A 142 3.03 7.14 7.25
C LEU A 142 2.01 7.12 8.41
N SER A 143 1.81 8.26 9.09
CA SER A 143 0.73 8.50 10.05
C SER A 143 -0.55 9.06 9.44
N GLY A 144 -0.58 9.25 8.12
CA GLY A 144 -1.73 9.76 7.39
C GLY A 144 -2.95 8.83 7.46
N PRO A 145 -4.16 9.35 7.18
CA PRO A 145 -5.41 8.59 7.28
C PRO A 145 -5.41 7.36 6.37
N GLU A 146 -4.68 7.38 5.25
CA GLU A 146 -4.55 6.26 4.31
C GLU A 146 -3.92 5.03 4.96
N ALA A 147 -3.04 5.23 5.95
CA ALA A 147 -2.33 4.16 6.64
C ALA A 147 -3.25 3.38 7.60
N GLN A 148 -4.36 3.97 8.05
CA GLN A 148 -5.36 3.34 8.93
C GLN A 148 -4.74 2.60 10.14
N ILE A 149 -3.74 3.22 10.77
CA ILE A 149 -2.91 2.59 11.82
C ILE A 149 -3.75 2.07 13.00
N ASP A 150 -4.79 2.81 13.38
CA ASP A 150 -5.70 2.41 14.45
C ASP A 150 -6.43 1.09 14.14
N HIS A 151 -6.77 0.87 12.86
CA HIS A 151 -7.43 -0.37 12.46
C HIS A 151 -6.43 -1.54 12.38
N VAL A 152 -5.21 -1.29 11.88
CA VAL A 152 -4.12 -2.27 11.95
C VAL A 152 -3.85 -2.68 13.41
N ALA A 153 -3.84 -1.72 14.34
CA ALA A 153 -3.67 -1.96 15.78
C ALA A 153 -4.77 -2.86 16.36
N GLU A 154 -6.02 -2.60 15.99
CA GLU A 154 -7.17 -3.42 16.39
C GLU A 154 -7.06 -4.85 15.84
N LEU A 155 -6.69 -5.02 14.57
CA LEU A 155 -6.56 -6.34 13.95
C LEU A 155 -5.41 -7.17 14.54
N ILE A 156 -4.25 -6.57 14.78
CA ILE A 156 -3.12 -7.29 15.39
C ILE A 156 -3.40 -7.64 16.86
N PHE A 157 -4.14 -6.79 17.59
CA PHE A 157 -4.63 -7.12 18.93
C PHE A 157 -5.60 -8.31 18.90
N ASN A 158 -6.57 -8.32 17.97
CA ASN A 158 -7.51 -9.42 17.81
C ASN A 158 -6.78 -10.73 17.47
N LEU A 159 -5.78 -10.67 16.59
CA LEU A 159 -4.93 -11.83 16.29
C LEU A 159 -4.18 -12.33 17.53
N GLU A 160 -3.65 -11.44 18.37
CA GLU A 160 -3.00 -11.84 19.62
C GLU A 160 -3.98 -12.54 20.57
N GLN A 161 -5.18 -12.00 20.73
CA GLN A 161 -6.25 -12.60 21.54
C GLN A 161 -6.56 -14.03 21.05
N ALA A 162 -6.72 -14.22 19.74
CA ALA A 162 -6.99 -15.52 19.15
C ALA A 162 -5.81 -16.50 19.37
N LEU A 163 -4.56 -16.05 19.18
CA LEU A 163 -3.36 -16.86 19.45
C LEU A 163 -3.29 -17.34 20.90
N VAL A 164 -3.55 -16.45 21.86
CA VAL A 164 -3.54 -16.79 23.29
C VAL A 164 -4.65 -17.79 23.64
N ASN A 165 -5.84 -17.61 23.06
CA ASN A 165 -6.96 -18.54 23.25
C ASN A 165 -6.66 -19.92 22.65
N SER A 166 -6.13 -19.98 21.43
CA SER A 166 -5.73 -21.23 20.78
C SER A 166 -4.60 -21.92 21.55
N LEU A 167 -3.65 -21.17 22.12
CA LEU A 167 -2.61 -21.72 22.99
C LEU A 167 -3.19 -22.34 24.27
N GLN A 168 -4.18 -21.71 24.90
CA GLN A 168 -4.85 -22.26 26.08
C GLN A 168 -5.61 -23.55 25.76
N ALA A 169 -6.34 -23.57 24.64
CA ALA A 169 -7.01 -24.77 24.18
C ALA A 169 -6.00 -25.90 23.91
N LEU A 170 -4.88 -25.58 23.25
CA LEU A 170 -3.80 -26.54 23.00
C LEU A 170 -3.14 -27.01 24.31
N GLN A 171 -2.96 -26.14 25.30
CA GLN A 171 -2.41 -26.52 26.60
C GLN A 171 -3.33 -27.49 27.35
N ALA A 172 -4.65 -27.31 27.23
CA ALA A 172 -5.65 -28.17 27.85
C ALA A 172 -5.74 -29.55 27.18
N ASP A 173 -5.67 -29.62 25.84
CA ASP A 173 -5.77 -30.88 25.08
C ASP A 173 -4.41 -31.62 24.97
N ARG A 174 -3.33 -30.86 24.71
CA ARG A 174 -2.00 -31.38 24.33
C ARG A 174 -0.87 -30.57 24.97
N ALA A 175 -0.79 -30.62 26.30
CA ALA A 175 0.18 -29.85 27.10
C ALA A 175 1.64 -29.92 26.60
N MET A 176 2.12 -31.09 26.16
CA MET A 176 3.49 -31.25 25.64
C MET A 176 3.71 -30.50 24.33
N GLN A 177 2.70 -30.41 23.45
CA GLN A 177 2.79 -29.65 22.20
C GLN A 177 2.78 -28.14 22.49
N ALA A 178 1.89 -27.68 23.38
CA ALA A 178 1.87 -26.28 23.82
C ALA A 178 3.21 -25.86 24.45
N HIS A 179 3.80 -26.72 25.29
CA HIS A 179 5.12 -26.49 25.87
C HIS A 179 6.21 -26.35 24.80
N ALA A 180 6.28 -27.27 23.85
CA ALA A 180 7.24 -27.23 22.76
C ALA A 180 7.09 -25.95 21.89
N PHE A 181 5.85 -25.54 21.59
CA PHE A 181 5.57 -24.30 20.88
C PHE A 181 6.14 -23.07 21.60
N ILE A 182 5.92 -22.94 22.91
CA ILE A 182 6.44 -21.81 23.69
C ILE A 182 7.96 -21.87 23.86
N CYS A 183 8.54 -23.06 24.04
CA CYS A 183 9.99 -23.25 24.07
C CYS A 183 10.65 -22.71 22.79
N ILE A 184 10.04 -22.96 21.63
CA ILE A 184 10.50 -22.39 20.36
C ILE A 184 10.35 -20.87 20.38
N LEU A 185 9.17 -20.33 20.76
CA LEU A 185 8.91 -18.89 20.81
C LEU A 185 9.91 -18.12 21.70
N LEU A 186 10.26 -18.70 22.83
CA LEU A 186 11.15 -18.10 23.82
C LEU A 186 12.62 -18.45 23.63
N ASP A 187 12.95 -19.33 22.68
CA ASP A 187 14.29 -19.88 22.46
C ASP A 187 14.86 -20.50 23.75
N LYS A 188 14.08 -21.37 24.40
CA LYS A 188 14.38 -22.01 25.69
C LYS A 188 14.11 -23.50 25.67
N GLU A 189 14.91 -24.27 26.41
CA GLU A 189 14.71 -25.71 26.57
C GLU A 189 13.48 -26.07 27.42
N SER A 190 13.16 -25.25 28.41
CA SER A 190 11.99 -25.45 29.27
C SER A 190 11.48 -24.14 29.84
N VAL A 191 10.17 -24.11 30.09
CA VAL A 191 9.41 -22.95 30.54
C VAL A 191 8.32 -23.38 31.52
N ASP A 192 7.95 -22.48 32.43
CA ASP A 192 6.75 -22.63 33.25
C ASP A 192 5.54 -22.17 32.43
N MET A 193 4.83 -23.15 31.85
CA MET A 193 3.68 -22.89 30.98
C MET A 193 2.54 -22.17 31.70
N SER A 194 2.29 -22.50 32.96
CA SER A 194 1.21 -21.85 33.74
C SER A 194 1.50 -20.36 33.92
N ARG A 195 2.76 -20.03 34.22
CA ARG A 195 3.21 -18.64 34.33
C ARG A 195 3.15 -17.92 32.99
N VAL A 196 3.66 -18.51 31.91
CA VAL A 196 3.70 -17.87 30.58
C VAL A 196 2.29 -17.56 30.08
N THR A 197 1.37 -18.52 30.16
CA THR A 197 -0.02 -18.32 29.72
C THR A 197 -0.74 -17.27 30.57
N ALA A 198 -0.52 -17.25 31.89
CA ALA A 198 -1.07 -16.23 32.78
C ALA A 198 -0.50 -14.83 32.48
N ASP A 199 0.79 -14.73 32.20
CA ASP A 199 1.48 -13.49 31.81
C ASP A 199 0.89 -12.90 30.52
N TYR A 200 0.61 -13.73 29.50
CA TYR A 200 -0.04 -13.28 28.26
C TYR A 200 -1.51 -12.83 28.48
N GLN A 201 -2.29 -13.58 29.26
CA GLN A 201 -3.66 -13.18 29.61
C GLN A 201 -3.68 -11.85 30.37
N ALA A 202 -2.78 -11.70 31.34
CA ALA A 202 -2.64 -10.48 32.13
C ALA A 202 -2.33 -9.30 31.21
N HIS A 203 -1.37 -9.45 30.28
CA HIS A 203 -1.08 -8.41 29.29
C HIS A 203 -2.32 -7.99 28.48
N LEU A 204 -3.05 -8.94 27.90
CA LEU A 204 -4.26 -8.66 27.13
C LEU A 204 -5.32 -7.93 27.97
N SER A 205 -5.48 -8.30 29.24
CA SER A 205 -6.43 -7.64 30.14
C SER A 205 -6.09 -6.17 30.46
N THR A 206 -4.81 -5.77 30.30
CA THR A 206 -4.41 -4.36 30.49
C THR A 206 -4.78 -3.45 29.32
N ILE A 207 -5.13 -4.02 28.16
CA ILE A 207 -5.40 -3.25 26.94
C ILE A 207 -6.89 -2.92 26.88
N ILE A 208 -7.22 -1.68 27.23
CA ILE A 208 -8.61 -1.20 27.28
C ILE A 208 -9.10 -0.75 25.88
N MET A 209 -8.18 -0.22 25.05
CA MET A 209 -8.49 0.31 23.73
C MET A 209 -7.66 -0.43 22.65
N PRO A 210 -8.23 -1.44 21.96
CA PRO A 210 -7.54 -2.20 20.92
C PRO A 210 -6.91 -1.32 19.82
N ARG A 211 -7.59 -0.24 19.44
CA ARG A 211 -7.08 0.74 18.46
C ARG A 211 -5.81 1.47 18.89
N GLY A 212 -5.53 1.51 20.19
CA GLY A 212 -4.31 2.08 20.75
C GLY A 212 -3.22 1.03 21.02
N TYR A 213 -3.47 -0.25 20.71
CA TYR A 213 -2.50 -1.32 20.92
C TYR A 213 -1.23 -1.05 20.09
N ARG A 214 -0.06 -1.34 20.65
CA ARG A 214 1.23 -1.16 19.97
C ARG A 214 2.15 -2.34 20.29
N PRO A 215 2.35 -3.26 19.33
CA PRO A 215 3.38 -4.29 19.43
C PRO A 215 4.74 -3.63 19.71
N ASN A 216 5.54 -4.26 20.55
CA ASN A 216 6.92 -3.84 20.77
C ASN A 216 7.83 -5.06 20.97
N ALA A 217 9.14 -4.88 20.77
CA ALA A 217 10.13 -5.93 20.92
C ALA A 217 10.84 -5.93 22.29
N SER A 218 10.26 -5.26 23.30
CA SER A 218 10.89 -5.16 24.62
C SER A 218 10.97 -6.52 25.31
N LYS A 219 12.09 -6.80 25.98
CA LYS A 219 12.25 -8.02 26.80
C LYS A 219 11.34 -8.06 28.03
N ASN A 220 10.82 -6.90 28.43
CA ASN A 220 9.97 -6.76 29.61
C ASN A 220 8.49 -6.99 29.31
N THR A 221 8.08 -6.86 28.04
CA THR A 221 6.68 -7.05 27.63
C THR A 221 6.35 -8.54 27.60
N LYS A 222 5.22 -8.89 28.21
CA LYS A 222 4.71 -10.26 28.33
C LYS A 222 3.60 -10.51 27.31
N SER A 223 3.97 -10.53 26.04
CA SER A 223 3.04 -10.66 24.91
C SER A 223 3.53 -11.76 23.98
N ILE A 224 2.60 -12.60 23.50
CA ILE A 224 2.95 -13.63 22.51
C ILE A 224 3.38 -12.98 21.19
N VAL A 225 2.75 -11.87 20.81
CA VAL A 225 3.13 -11.06 19.65
C VAL A 225 4.54 -10.49 19.82
N THR A 226 4.89 -9.96 21.00
CA THR A 226 6.27 -9.54 21.30
C THR A 226 7.26 -10.69 21.12
N ASP A 227 6.93 -11.88 21.61
CA ASP A 227 7.84 -13.03 21.56
C ASP A 227 8.05 -13.53 20.13
N MET A 228 6.98 -13.58 19.33
CA MET A 228 7.03 -13.83 17.89
C MET A 228 7.86 -12.78 17.14
N LEU A 229 7.70 -11.51 17.48
CA LEU A 229 8.48 -10.41 16.90
C LEU A 229 9.98 -10.55 17.20
N ARG A 230 10.35 -10.96 18.43
CA ARG A 230 11.76 -11.19 18.78
C ARG A 230 12.37 -12.35 18.00
N ILE A 231 11.62 -13.40 17.72
CA ILE A 231 12.07 -14.46 16.82
C ILE A 231 12.37 -13.93 15.43
N PHE A 232 11.45 -13.13 14.88
CA PHE A 232 11.65 -12.53 13.56
C PHE A 232 12.94 -11.68 13.54
N LEU A 233 13.10 -10.81 14.54
CA LEU A 233 14.24 -9.87 14.62
C LEU A 233 15.59 -10.55 14.88
N SER A 234 15.60 -11.77 15.43
CA SER A 234 16.83 -12.49 15.80
C SER A 234 17.30 -13.51 14.75
N LYS A 235 16.50 -13.78 13.71
CA LYS A 235 16.79 -14.82 12.71
C LYS A 235 16.85 -14.23 11.31
N ASN A 236 17.67 -14.83 10.45
CA ASN A 236 17.58 -14.60 9.00
C ASN A 236 16.38 -15.35 8.41
N ILE A 237 16.02 -15.06 7.17
CA ILE A 237 14.82 -15.62 6.51
C ILE A 237 14.80 -17.15 6.48
N ASP A 238 15.92 -17.81 6.16
CA ASP A 238 15.96 -19.28 6.09
C ASP A 238 15.79 -19.92 7.49
N ASN A 239 16.40 -19.32 8.53
CA ASN A 239 16.23 -19.79 9.90
C ASN A 239 14.85 -19.44 10.46
N LEU A 240 14.24 -18.35 10.00
CA LEU A 240 12.86 -18.00 10.32
C LEU A 240 11.89 -19.03 9.73
N ALA A 241 12.10 -19.48 8.50
CA ALA A 241 11.29 -20.54 7.89
C ALA A 241 11.39 -21.87 8.64
N LYS A 242 12.58 -22.24 9.14
CA LYS A 242 12.74 -23.40 10.03
C LYS A 242 12.00 -23.22 11.36
N ALA A 243 12.03 -22.02 11.94
CA ALA A 243 11.26 -21.72 13.14
C ALA A 243 9.74 -21.82 12.87
N ALA A 244 9.25 -21.22 11.78
CA ALA A 244 7.86 -21.31 11.35
C ALA A 244 7.40 -22.76 11.16
N LYS A 245 8.26 -23.61 10.56
CA LYS A 245 8.01 -25.05 10.46
C LYS A 245 7.83 -25.70 11.82
N ASN A 246 8.74 -25.45 12.76
CA ASN A 246 8.66 -26.04 14.09
C ASN A 246 7.43 -25.52 14.85
N LEU A 247 7.06 -24.25 14.70
CA LEU A 247 5.81 -23.71 15.25
C LEU A 247 4.60 -24.46 14.68
N GLY A 248 4.55 -24.67 13.37
CA GLY A 248 3.45 -25.40 12.71
C GLY A 248 3.33 -26.87 13.05
N LEU A 249 4.42 -27.51 13.50
CA LEU A 249 4.38 -28.88 14.03
C LEU A 249 3.71 -28.96 15.41
N HIS A 250 3.85 -27.91 16.22
CA HIS A 250 3.38 -27.92 17.61
C HIS A 250 2.07 -27.18 17.82
N MET A 251 1.74 -26.23 16.96
CA MET A 251 0.45 -25.55 16.93
C MET A 251 -0.14 -25.65 15.52
N PRO A 252 -0.78 -26.79 15.20
CA PRO A 252 -1.49 -26.95 13.95
C PRO A 252 -2.58 -25.89 13.83
N ILE A 253 -2.66 -25.27 12.67
CA ILE A 253 -3.68 -24.31 12.29
C ILE A 253 -4.44 -24.88 11.10
N GLY A 254 -5.64 -24.35 10.81
CA GLY A 254 -6.48 -24.84 9.73
C GLY A 254 -5.73 -25.00 8.39
N GLU A 255 -6.18 -25.96 7.57
CA GLU A 255 -5.51 -26.32 6.30
C GLU A 255 -5.68 -25.27 5.19
N ARG A 256 -6.47 -24.22 5.42
CA ARG A 256 -6.66 -23.12 4.48
C ARG A 256 -5.34 -22.35 4.31
N LEU A 257 -4.85 -22.28 3.07
CA LEU A 257 -3.70 -21.45 2.74
C LEU A 257 -4.07 -19.97 2.82
N LEU A 258 -3.36 -19.22 3.66
CA LEU A 258 -3.49 -17.76 3.73
C LEU A 258 -2.95 -17.14 2.45
N LYS A 259 -3.59 -16.06 1.98
CA LYS A 259 -2.98 -15.17 1.00
C LYS A 259 -1.92 -14.34 1.73
N PRO A 260 -0.61 -14.55 1.52
CA PRO A 260 0.42 -13.80 2.22
C PRO A 260 0.34 -12.31 1.88
N SER A 261 0.69 -11.45 2.85
CA SER A 261 0.94 -10.04 2.55
C SER A 261 2.07 -9.88 1.55
N TYR A 262 2.13 -8.75 0.87
CA TYR A 262 3.17 -8.44 -0.10
C TYR A 262 4.58 -8.54 0.50
N LEU A 263 4.76 -8.15 1.78
CA LEU A 263 6.04 -8.31 2.47
C LEU A 263 6.41 -9.80 2.65
N ALA A 264 5.45 -10.66 2.99
CA ALA A 264 5.71 -12.10 3.11
C ALA A 264 6.06 -12.73 1.75
N VAL A 265 5.49 -12.23 0.65
CA VAL A 265 5.85 -12.66 -0.72
C VAL A 265 7.29 -12.27 -1.06
N THR A 266 7.69 -11.04 -0.73
CA THR A 266 9.05 -10.54 -1.02
C THR A 266 10.11 -11.22 -0.17
N LEU A 267 9.78 -11.59 1.07
CA LEU A 267 10.64 -12.31 2.00
C LEU A 267 10.51 -13.84 1.89
N ARG A 268 9.90 -14.37 0.83
CA ARG A 268 9.62 -15.82 0.74
C ARG A 268 10.88 -16.67 0.95
N PRO A 269 10.82 -17.72 1.78
CA PRO A 269 11.96 -18.60 1.98
C PRO A 269 12.18 -19.50 0.76
N ARG A 270 13.40 -20.00 0.59
CA ARG A 270 13.73 -20.94 -0.50
C ARG A 270 13.27 -22.36 -0.15
N GLY A 271 12.71 -23.08 -1.10
CA GLY A 271 12.35 -24.51 -0.97
C GLY A 271 10.85 -24.80 -0.98
N ASP A 272 10.53 -26.09 -0.86
CA ASP A 272 9.16 -26.57 -0.80
C ASP A 272 8.66 -26.60 0.64
N TYR A 273 7.56 -25.89 0.88
CA TYR A 273 6.89 -25.80 2.18
C TYR A 273 5.43 -26.24 2.07
N THR A 274 4.97 -26.95 3.09
CA THR A 274 3.57 -27.29 3.33
C THR A 274 2.72 -26.05 3.61
N THR A 275 1.40 -26.17 3.55
CA THR A 275 0.48 -25.06 3.84
C THR A 275 0.67 -24.49 5.25
N SER A 276 0.80 -25.36 6.26
CA SER A 276 1.02 -24.94 7.67
C SER A 276 2.32 -24.14 7.82
N GLU A 277 3.42 -24.64 7.23
CA GLU A 277 4.72 -23.95 7.26
C GLU A 277 4.65 -22.56 6.61
N ARG A 278 3.95 -22.43 5.47
CA ARG A 278 3.74 -21.16 4.78
C ARG A 278 2.88 -20.18 5.57
N ASN A 279 1.81 -20.68 6.20
CA ASN A 279 0.93 -19.86 7.02
C ASN A 279 1.68 -19.30 8.23
N TRP A 280 2.40 -20.14 8.98
CA TRP A 280 3.20 -19.68 10.13
C TRP A 280 4.30 -18.68 9.75
N PHE A 281 4.97 -18.90 8.62
CA PHE A 281 5.93 -17.94 8.10
C PHE A 281 5.27 -16.60 7.80
N SER A 282 4.12 -16.62 7.12
CA SER A 282 3.37 -15.42 6.77
C SER A 282 2.87 -14.67 8.01
N ILE A 283 2.42 -15.40 9.05
CA ILE A 283 1.99 -14.81 10.34
C ILE A 283 3.15 -14.08 11.02
N LEU A 284 4.33 -14.71 11.09
CA LEU A 284 5.53 -14.05 11.65
C LEU A 284 5.89 -12.77 10.90
N VAL A 285 5.82 -12.80 9.55
CA VAL A 285 6.08 -11.61 8.73
C VAL A 285 5.00 -10.54 8.92
N GLY A 286 3.71 -10.91 9.00
CA GLY A 286 2.60 -9.98 9.19
C GLY A 286 2.65 -9.27 10.55
N ILE A 287 3.03 -10.00 11.61
CA ILE A 287 3.30 -9.40 12.93
C ILE A 287 4.44 -8.40 12.84
N TYR A 288 5.55 -8.75 12.18
CA TYR A 288 6.67 -7.84 11.97
C TYR A 288 6.28 -6.62 11.12
N GLN A 289 5.49 -6.81 10.06
CA GLN A 289 5.00 -5.72 9.21
C GLN A 289 4.13 -4.74 10.02
N SER A 290 3.24 -5.27 10.87
CA SER A 290 2.40 -4.47 11.78
C SER A 290 3.26 -3.64 12.73
N TYR A 291 4.25 -4.25 13.38
CA TYR A 291 5.21 -3.53 14.22
C TYR A 291 5.94 -2.41 13.46
N GLN A 292 6.45 -2.69 12.26
CA GLN A 292 7.20 -1.72 11.48
C GLN A 292 6.34 -0.55 11.00
N ILE A 293 5.14 -0.80 10.48
CA ILE A 293 4.28 0.29 9.98
C ILE A 293 3.78 1.17 11.13
N MET A 294 3.48 0.60 12.29
CA MET A 294 3.04 1.34 13.47
C MET A 294 4.18 2.19 14.07
N ASN A 295 5.40 1.66 14.10
CA ASN A 295 6.58 2.43 14.49
C ASN A 295 6.89 3.54 13.48
N ALA A 296 6.86 3.24 12.19
CA ALA A 296 7.13 4.22 11.16
C ALA A 296 6.08 5.35 11.16
N ALA A 297 4.82 5.04 11.48
CA ALA A 297 3.78 6.04 11.70
C ALA A 297 4.05 6.89 12.96
N ALA A 298 4.44 6.27 14.08
CA ALA A 298 4.77 7.01 15.31
C ALA A 298 5.97 7.95 15.13
N HIS A 299 6.90 7.58 14.25
CA HIS A 299 8.09 8.35 13.89
C HIS A 299 7.97 8.98 12.51
N SER A 300 6.76 9.28 12.04
CA SER A 300 6.54 9.69 10.64
C SER A 300 7.30 10.96 10.24
N GLY A 301 7.65 11.81 11.20
CA GLY A 301 8.48 13.01 10.97
C GLY A 301 9.94 12.71 10.63
N ASP A 302 10.43 11.51 10.95
CA ASP A 302 11.79 11.05 10.62
C ASP A 302 11.89 10.51 9.18
N TYR A 303 10.74 10.33 8.51
CA TYR A 303 10.64 9.79 7.15
C TYR A 303 10.13 10.85 6.16
N GLY A 304 10.36 10.60 4.87
CA GLY A 304 9.78 11.41 3.80
C GLY A 304 8.27 11.22 3.67
N MET A 305 7.64 12.03 2.81
CA MET A 305 6.26 11.79 2.39
C MET A 305 6.22 10.71 1.31
N TYR A 306 5.16 9.89 1.32
CA TYR A 306 4.96 8.79 0.38
C TYR A 306 3.68 8.97 -0.43
N PRO A 307 3.58 8.40 -1.66
CA PRO A 307 2.32 8.33 -2.39
C PRO A 307 1.16 7.82 -1.52
N PRO A 308 0.03 8.54 -1.41
CA PRO A 308 -1.12 8.09 -0.62
C PRO A 308 -1.64 6.72 -1.04
N ALA A 309 -1.66 6.44 -2.35
CA ALA A 309 -2.04 5.13 -2.88
C ALA A 309 -1.11 4.01 -2.39
N LEU A 310 0.20 4.26 -2.30
CA LEU A 310 1.16 3.26 -1.80
C LEU A 310 0.89 2.94 -0.33
N VAL A 311 0.69 3.99 0.49
CA VAL A 311 0.38 3.85 1.92
C VAL A 311 -0.95 3.11 2.10
N HIS A 312 -1.98 3.50 1.35
CA HIS A 312 -3.30 2.87 1.37
C HIS A 312 -3.25 1.38 1.01
N TYR A 313 -2.68 1.03 -0.16
CA TYR A 313 -2.66 -0.36 -0.61
C TYR A 313 -1.76 -1.24 0.24
N ASN A 314 -0.67 -0.71 0.80
CA ASN A 314 0.15 -1.47 1.76
C ASN A 314 -0.65 -1.78 3.04
N SER A 315 -1.41 -0.80 3.54
CA SER A 315 -2.25 -0.99 4.71
C SER A 315 -3.39 -1.98 4.44
N CYS A 316 -4.13 -1.83 3.34
CA CYS A 316 -5.21 -2.76 2.97
C CYS A 316 -4.73 -4.20 2.80
N ASP A 317 -3.56 -4.41 2.16
CA ASP A 317 -2.95 -5.73 2.03
C ASP A 317 -2.63 -6.38 3.39
N LEU A 318 -2.08 -5.60 4.33
CA LEU A 318 -1.82 -6.05 5.69
C LEU A 318 -3.12 -6.35 6.47
N GLN A 319 -4.12 -5.47 6.37
CA GLN A 319 -5.40 -5.64 7.07
C GLN A 319 -6.10 -6.93 6.64
N LEU A 320 -6.24 -7.17 5.33
CA LEU A 320 -6.82 -8.40 4.79
C LEU A 320 -6.07 -9.65 5.28
N PHE A 321 -4.73 -9.59 5.31
CA PHE A 321 -3.93 -10.68 5.86
C PHE A 321 -4.21 -10.93 7.34
N LEU A 322 -4.27 -9.87 8.17
CA LEU A 322 -4.51 -10.00 9.62
C LEU A 322 -5.91 -10.53 9.91
N GLU A 323 -6.93 -10.09 9.17
CA GLU A 323 -8.30 -10.61 9.25
C GLU A 323 -8.35 -12.11 8.94
N ASP A 324 -7.71 -12.52 7.84
CA ASP A 324 -7.64 -13.91 7.42
C ASP A 324 -6.87 -14.79 8.42
N ALA A 325 -5.75 -14.27 8.95
CA ALA A 325 -4.96 -14.95 9.96
C ALA A 325 -5.76 -15.10 11.27
N HIS A 326 -6.45 -14.05 11.72
CA HIS A 326 -7.33 -14.11 12.89
C HIS A 326 -8.42 -15.16 12.70
N ALA A 327 -9.09 -15.17 11.55
CA ALA A 327 -10.14 -16.14 11.24
C ALA A 327 -9.63 -17.60 11.28
N LEU A 328 -8.37 -17.82 10.92
CA LEU A 328 -7.75 -19.15 10.95
C LEU A 328 -7.60 -19.70 12.39
N PHE A 329 -7.44 -18.83 13.39
CA PHE A 329 -7.36 -19.22 14.80
C PHE A 329 -8.71 -19.19 15.51
N ALA A 330 -9.60 -18.28 15.11
CA ALA A 330 -10.91 -18.11 15.74
C ALA A 330 -11.94 -19.15 15.29
N TYR A 331 -11.84 -19.64 14.05
CA TYR A 331 -12.85 -20.51 13.43
C TYR A 331 -12.30 -21.78 12.76
N GLY A 332 -10.97 -21.96 12.74
CA GLY A 332 -10.31 -23.13 12.15
C GLY A 332 -10.08 -24.24 13.18
#